data_AF-A0A4R5FWF9-F1
#
_entry.id   AF-A0A4R5FWF9-F1
#
_cell.length_a   1.000
_cell.length_b   1.000
_cell.length_c   1.000
_cell.angle_alpha   90.00
_cell.angle_beta   90.00
_cell.angle_gamma   90.00
#
_symmetry.space_group_name_H-M   'P 1'
#
loop_
_entity.id
_entity.type
_entity.pdbx_description
1 polymer ?
#
loop_
_entity_poly.entity_id
_entity_poly.type
_entity_poly.pdbx_seq_one_letter_code
_entity_poly.pdbx_strand_id
1 'polypeptide(L)'
;MSSDRELVSPDAEGDELQIEAALRPKRLGEFIGQGRVREQLSLVLESALRRQRPPDHVLMSGSPGLGKTTLAMIIAAELNAPLRITSGPALERAGDLAAILSTLAEGEVLFIDEIHRMARPAEEMLYLAMEDFRVDIVVGKGPGATAIPLDIAPFTLVGATTRAGLLPAPLRDRFGFTAHMDFYEVGELEQVLYRSARLLGVGLPDDGAHEIARRSRGTPRIANRLLRRVRDFADVRADGVINREIAAAALNLYEVDAEGLDRLDRAVLGALLKKFGGGPVGLSTLAVAVGEEPETVEVVAEPFLVRQGLLARTPRGRVATAAAWTHLGMTPPPDAFGAPLFD
;
A
#
# COMPACT_ATOMS: atom_id res chain seq x y z
N MET A 1 16.12 39.51 -2.59
CA MET A 1 14.65 39.35 -2.64
C MET A 1 14.30 39.23 -4.12
N SER A 2 13.80 38.14 -4.70
CA SER A 2 13.21 36.90 -4.23
C SER A 2 13.78 35.78 -5.12
N SER A 3 14.11 34.63 -4.55
CA SER A 3 14.43 33.41 -5.31
C SER A 3 13.43 32.34 -4.89
N ASP A 4 12.26 32.39 -5.51
CA ASP A 4 11.37 31.23 -5.59
C ASP A 4 12.08 30.17 -6.44
N ARG A 5 12.70 29.21 -5.77
CA ARG A 5 13.10 27.96 -6.40
C ARG A 5 11.91 27.02 -6.30
N GLU A 6 11.25 26.84 -7.44
CA GLU A 6 10.49 25.63 -7.76
C GLU A 6 11.36 24.41 -7.44
N LEU A 7 10.94 23.63 -6.44
CA LEU A 7 11.59 22.40 -5.98
C LEU A 7 10.73 21.20 -6.36
N VAL A 8 10.65 20.86 -7.65
CA VAL A 8 10.47 19.47 -8.10
C VAL A 8 11.14 19.35 -9.48
N SER A 9 12.38 18.85 -9.53
CA SER A 9 13.00 18.44 -10.79
C SER A 9 12.56 17.02 -11.14
N PRO A 10 12.16 16.72 -12.39
CA PRO A 10 11.77 15.37 -12.84
C PRO A 10 12.83 14.28 -12.58
N ASP A 11 14.12 14.68 -12.56
CA ASP A 11 15.24 13.77 -12.31
C ASP A 11 15.27 13.21 -10.87
N ALA A 12 14.70 13.93 -9.89
CA ALA A 12 14.69 13.51 -8.48
C ALA A 12 13.71 12.34 -8.22
N GLU A 13 12.62 12.25 -8.99
CA GLU A 13 11.66 11.14 -8.90
C GLU A 13 12.24 9.82 -9.44
N GLY A 14 13.07 9.90 -10.48
CA GLY A 14 13.74 8.74 -11.07
C GLY A 14 14.73 8.07 -10.12
N ASP A 15 15.58 8.87 -9.47
CA ASP A 15 16.55 8.38 -8.47
C ASP A 15 15.85 7.81 -7.23
N GLU A 16 14.75 8.44 -6.78
CA GLU A 16 14.01 7.96 -5.61
C GLU A 16 13.35 6.59 -5.86
N LEU A 17 12.81 6.36 -7.07
CA LEU A 17 12.26 5.08 -7.48
C LEU A 17 13.33 3.98 -7.58
N GLN A 18 14.52 4.30 -8.10
CA GLN A 18 15.63 3.35 -8.18
C GLN A 18 16.14 2.95 -6.79
N ILE A 19 16.28 3.92 -5.88
CA ILE A 19 16.68 3.66 -4.50
C ILE A 19 15.60 2.82 -3.80
N GLU A 20 14.32 3.13 -3.97
CA GLU A 20 13.24 2.31 -3.40
C GLU A 20 13.30 0.87 -3.91
N ALA A 21 13.55 0.67 -5.21
CA ALA A 21 13.71 -0.66 -5.80
C ALA A 21 14.90 -1.43 -5.19
N ALA A 22 16.02 -0.75 -4.95
CA ALA A 22 17.20 -1.34 -4.32
C ALA A 22 16.96 -1.77 -2.87
N LEU A 23 16.07 -1.08 -2.16
CA LEU A 23 15.71 -1.42 -0.77
C LEU A 23 14.73 -2.59 -0.66
N ARG A 24 14.08 -3.02 -1.76
CA ARG A 24 13.10 -4.11 -1.69
C ARG A 24 13.79 -5.45 -1.40
N PRO A 25 13.23 -6.28 -0.48
CA PRO A 25 13.68 -7.66 -0.31
C PRO A 25 13.45 -8.46 -1.59
N LYS A 26 14.41 -9.35 -1.90
CA LYS A 26 14.39 -10.16 -3.13
C LYS A 26 13.93 -11.60 -2.91
N ARG A 27 13.98 -12.06 -1.66
CA ARG A 27 13.65 -13.42 -1.24
C ARG A 27 12.73 -13.40 -0.03
N LEU A 28 11.99 -14.48 0.18
CA LEU A 28 11.05 -14.59 1.30
C LEU A 28 11.76 -14.57 2.66
N GLY A 29 13.01 -15.04 2.69
CA GLY A 29 13.89 -14.95 3.87
C GLY A 29 14.25 -13.52 4.27
N GLU A 30 14.30 -12.59 3.31
CA GLU A 30 14.60 -11.16 3.54
C GLU A 30 13.37 -10.31 3.85
N PHE A 31 12.16 -10.85 3.60
CA PHE A 31 10.92 -10.14 3.84
C PHE A 31 10.66 -10.06 5.35
N ILE A 32 10.86 -8.90 5.95
CA ILE A 32 10.69 -8.72 7.40
C ILE A 32 9.20 -8.61 7.73
N GLY A 33 8.80 -9.03 8.93
CA GLY A 33 7.42 -9.02 9.39
C GLY A 33 6.52 -10.06 8.71
N GLN A 34 5.21 -9.97 8.94
CA GLN A 34 4.20 -10.85 8.33
C GLN A 34 4.49 -12.35 8.53
N GLY A 35 4.98 -12.74 9.72
CA GLY A 35 5.53 -14.08 9.97
C GLY A 35 4.63 -15.23 9.54
N ARG A 36 3.33 -15.15 9.88
CA ARG A 36 2.33 -16.14 9.48
C ARG A 36 2.16 -16.24 7.96
N VAL A 37 2.04 -15.11 7.27
CA VAL A 37 1.89 -15.07 5.80
C VAL A 37 3.13 -15.66 5.13
N ARG A 38 4.32 -15.32 5.62
CA ARG A 38 5.59 -15.86 5.09
C ARG A 38 5.68 -17.36 5.24
N GLU A 39 5.37 -17.89 6.42
CA GLU A 39 5.42 -19.33 6.68
C GLU A 39 4.44 -20.09 5.77
N GLN A 40 3.19 -19.62 5.70
CA GLN A 40 2.17 -20.23 4.85
C GLN A 40 2.53 -20.17 3.37
N LEU A 41 3.03 -19.01 2.90
CA LEU A 41 3.44 -18.85 1.51
C LEU A 41 4.66 -19.72 1.17
N SER A 42 5.62 -19.87 2.08
CA SER A 42 6.77 -20.78 1.90
C SER A 42 6.29 -22.20 1.63
N LEU A 43 5.33 -22.69 2.42
CA LEU A 43 4.75 -24.03 2.24
C LEU A 43 4.06 -24.18 0.88
N VAL A 44 3.28 -23.18 0.45
CA VAL A 44 2.58 -23.17 -0.85
C VAL A 44 3.58 -23.23 -2.00
N LEU A 45 4.60 -22.37 -1.98
CA LEU A 45 5.60 -22.28 -3.04
C LEU A 45 6.49 -23.53 -3.10
N GLU A 46 7.00 -24.00 -1.96
CA GLU A 46 7.80 -25.22 -1.88
C GLU A 46 7.03 -26.45 -2.37
N SER A 47 5.76 -26.57 -1.98
CA SER A 47 4.93 -27.69 -2.40
C SER A 47 4.67 -27.68 -3.91
N ALA A 48 4.55 -26.52 -4.53
CA ALA A 48 4.36 -26.37 -5.97
C ALA A 48 5.65 -26.74 -6.74
N LEU A 49 6.79 -26.22 -6.30
CA LEU A 49 8.11 -26.53 -6.86
C LEU A 49 8.43 -28.03 -6.83
N ARG A 50 8.17 -28.71 -5.71
CA ARG A 50 8.39 -30.16 -5.59
C ARG A 50 7.50 -30.99 -6.53
N ARG A 51 6.33 -30.46 -6.89
CA ARG A 51 5.36 -31.12 -7.79
C ARG A 51 5.53 -30.70 -9.25
N GLN A 52 6.46 -29.79 -9.56
CA GLN A 52 6.67 -29.25 -10.90
C GLN A 52 5.37 -28.74 -11.54
N ARG A 53 4.54 -28.06 -10.74
CA ARG A 53 3.30 -27.43 -11.19
C ARG A 53 3.20 -26.01 -10.63
N PRO A 54 2.53 -25.07 -11.32
CA PRO A 54 2.27 -23.75 -10.75
C PRO A 54 1.57 -23.86 -9.39
N PRO A 55 1.92 -22.99 -8.41
CA PRO A 55 1.14 -22.88 -7.17
C PRO A 55 -0.26 -22.35 -7.46
N ASP A 56 -1.16 -22.57 -6.50
CA ASP A 56 -2.48 -21.98 -6.54
C ASP A 56 -2.38 -20.44 -6.60
N HIS A 57 -3.38 -19.81 -7.20
CA HIS A 57 -3.45 -18.36 -7.29
C HIS A 57 -3.46 -17.70 -5.90
N VAL A 58 -2.78 -16.55 -5.80
CA VAL A 58 -2.55 -15.83 -4.54
C VAL A 58 -3.30 -14.50 -4.53
N LEU A 59 -4.12 -14.26 -3.51
CA LEU A 59 -4.73 -12.97 -3.23
C LEU A 59 -4.06 -12.32 -2.02
N MET A 60 -3.55 -11.10 -2.17
CA MET A 60 -3.04 -10.29 -1.07
C MET A 60 -4.00 -9.14 -0.79
N SER A 61 -4.43 -9.01 0.46
CA SER A 61 -5.27 -7.91 0.91
C SER A 61 -4.63 -7.16 2.07
N GLY A 62 -4.74 -5.84 2.06
CA GLY A 62 -4.24 -4.99 3.13
C GLY A 62 -3.93 -3.58 2.63
N SER A 63 -3.65 -2.67 3.55
CA SER A 63 -3.45 -1.26 3.21
C SER A 63 -2.24 -1.02 2.29
N PRO A 64 -2.17 0.14 1.62
CA PRO A 64 -1.01 0.54 0.85
C PRO A 64 0.26 0.55 1.72
N GLY A 65 1.40 0.21 1.12
CA GLY A 65 2.70 0.28 1.79
C GLY A 65 3.14 -0.92 2.60
N LEU A 66 2.29 -1.95 2.74
CA LEU A 66 2.60 -3.17 3.52
C LEU A 66 3.46 -4.21 2.78
N GLY A 67 3.81 -3.97 1.51
CA GLY A 67 4.71 -4.84 0.73
C GLY A 67 4.03 -5.84 -0.21
N LYS A 68 2.76 -5.66 -0.58
CA LYS A 68 2.04 -6.53 -1.53
C LYS A 68 2.78 -6.71 -2.87
N THR A 69 3.14 -5.61 -3.53
CA THR A 69 3.89 -5.63 -4.80
C THR A 69 5.27 -6.29 -4.63
N THR A 70 5.94 -6.03 -3.51
CA THR A 70 7.22 -6.66 -3.17
C THR A 70 7.06 -8.17 -3.00
N LEU A 71 6.00 -8.63 -2.34
CA LEU A 71 5.74 -10.04 -2.13
C LEU A 71 5.39 -10.75 -3.45
N ALA A 72 4.69 -10.09 -4.38
CA ALA A 72 4.49 -10.61 -5.73
C ALA A 72 5.83 -10.83 -6.48
N MET A 73 6.76 -9.87 -6.36
CA MET A 73 8.10 -9.99 -6.93
C MET A 73 8.88 -11.16 -6.30
N ILE A 74 8.76 -11.33 -4.99
CA ILE A 74 9.37 -12.46 -4.27
C ILE A 74 8.76 -13.78 -4.74
N ILE A 75 7.44 -13.88 -4.88
CA ILE A 75 6.77 -15.09 -5.38
C ILE A 75 7.35 -15.51 -6.73
N ALA A 76 7.43 -14.59 -7.70
CA ALA A 76 8.03 -14.87 -9.00
C ALA A 76 9.50 -15.29 -8.89
N ALA A 77 10.27 -14.62 -8.02
CA ALA A 77 11.67 -14.94 -7.80
C ALA A 77 11.87 -16.33 -7.18
N GLU A 78 11.07 -16.72 -6.19
CA GLU A 78 11.11 -18.06 -5.56
C GLU A 78 10.69 -19.16 -6.54
N LEU A 79 9.74 -18.87 -7.44
CA LEU A 79 9.33 -19.79 -8.50
C LEU A 79 10.30 -19.83 -9.69
N ASN A 80 11.30 -18.95 -9.72
CA ASN A 80 12.19 -18.73 -10.86
C ASN A 80 11.40 -18.50 -12.16
N ALA A 81 10.30 -17.76 -12.06
CA ALA A 81 9.36 -17.49 -13.13
C ALA A 81 9.43 -16.02 -13.57
N PRO A 82 9.14 -15.71 -14.85
CA PRO A 82 8.93 -14.34 -15.28
C PRO A 82 7.77 -13.70 -14.50
N LEU A 83 7.85 -12.38 -14.31
CA LEU A 83 6.81 -11.59 -13.67
C LEU A 83 6.24 -10.58 -14.66
N ARG A 84 4.94 -10.63 -14.87
CA ARG A 84 4.18 -9.62 -15.60
C ARG A 84 3.38 -8.78 -14.63
N ILE A 85 3.54 -7.47 -14.69
CA ILE A 85 2.86 -6.52 -13.78
C ILE A 85 1.83 -5.74 -14.57
N THR A 86 0.61 -5.65 -14.04
CA THR A 86 -0.45 -4.75 -14.50
C THR A 86 -1.27 -4.26 -13.29
N SER A 87 -2.28 -3.44 -13.53
CA SER A 87 -3.21 -2.97 -12.50
C SER A 87 -4.65 -3.10 -12.97
N GLY A 88 -5.59 -3.23 -12.03
CA GLY A 88 -7.01 -3.29 -12.31
C GLY A 88 -7.50 -2.11 -13.15
N PRO A 89 -7.15 -0.85 -12.82
CA PRO A 89 -7.51 0.31 -13.64
C PRO A 89 -6.98 0.27 -15.07
N ALA A 90 -5.86 -0.40 -15.32
CA ALA A 90 -5.32 -0.55 -16.68
C ALA A 90 -6.11 -1.57 -17.54
N LEU A 91 -7.00 -2.35 -16.92
CA LEU A 91 -7.81 -3.39 -17.57
C LEU A 91 -9.25 -2.91 -17.75
N GLU A 92 -9.42 -1.93 -18.65
CA GLU A 92 -10.69 -1.29 -18.93
C GLU A 92 -11.65 -2.16 -19.76
N ARG A 93 -11.10 -3.07 -20.57
CA ARG A 93 -11.88 -3.96 -21.46
C ARG A 93 -11.36 -5.39 -21.42
N ALA A 94 -12.22 -6.34 -21.77
CA ALA A 94 -11.85 -7.75 -21.89
C ALA A 94 -10.66 -7.99 -22.85
N GLY A 95 -10.58 -7.20 -23.94
CA GLY A 95 -9.48 -7.29 -24.91
C GLY A 95 -8.10 -6.95 -24.33
N ASP A 96 -8.04 -6.06 -23.34
CA ASP A 96 -6.77 -5.66 -22.71
C ASP A 96 -6.21 -6.83 -21.88
N LEU A 97 -7.08 -7.54 -21.16
CA LEU A 97 -6.71 -8.77 -20.45
C LEU A 97 -6.39 -9.91 -21.42
N ALA A 98 -7.17 -10.09 -22.50
CA ALA A 98 -6.91 -11.12 -23.49
C ALA A 98 -5.51 -10.99 -24.12
N ALA A 99 -5.08 -9.77 -24.42
CA ALA A 99 -3.73 -9.49 -24.92
C ALA A 99 -2.63 -9.93 -23.95
N ILE A 100 -2.84 -9.72 -22.65
CA ILE A 100 -1.91 -10.17 -21.60
C ILE A 100 -1.91 -11.71 -21.50
N LEU A 101 -3.08 -12.32 -21.39
CA LEU A 101 -3.23 -13.78 -21.19
C LEU A 101 -2.67 -14.59 -22.37
N SER A 102 -2.95 -14.14 -23.60
CA SER A 102 -2.47 -14.78 -24.85
C SER A 102 -0.96 -14.84 -25.01
N THR A 103 -0.22 -14.04 -24.24
CA THR A 103 1.24 -13.96 -24.31
C THR A 103 1.92 -14.49 -23.05
N LEU A 104 1.17 -15.13 -22.15
CA LEU A 104 1.74 -15.73 -20.95
C LEU A 104 2.54 -16.99 -21.30
N ALA A 105 3.71 -17.14 -20.68
CA ALA A 105 4.47 -18.37 -20.70
C ALA A 105 4.02 -19.31 -19.57
N GLU A 106 4.26 -20.61 -19.73
CA GLU A 106 3.99 -21.60 -18.69
C GLU A 106 4.78 -21.29 -17.41
N GLY A 107 4.07 -21.28 -16.27
CA GLY A 107 4.60 -20.93 -14.97
C GLY A 107 4.80 -19.43 -14.72
N GLU A 108 4.51 -18.56 -15.69
CA GLU A 108 4.64 -17.10 -15.52
C GLU A 108 3.73 -16.58 -14.39
N VAL A 109 4.22 -15.59 -13.66
CA VAL A 109 3.44 -14.91 -12.61
C VAL A 109 2.80 -13.66 -13.20
N LEU A 110 1.46 -13.61 -13.18
CA LEU A 110 0.70 -12.41 -13.54
C LEU A 110 0.30 -11.67 -12.26
N PHE A 111 0.88 -10.51 -12.02
CA PHE A 111 0.52 -9.64 -10.91
C PHE A 111 -0.46 -8.55 -11.34
N ILE A 112 -1.61 -8.47 -10.68
CA ILE A 112 -2.62 -7.42 -10.88
C ILE A 112 -2.79 -6.64 -9.57
N ASP A 113 -2.23 -5.42 -9.52
CA ASP A 113 -2.50 -4.51 -8.40
C ASP A 113 -3.87 -3.88 -8.52
N GLU A 114 -4.49 -3.53 -7.39
CA GLU A 114 -5.86 -3.02 -7.35
C GLU A 114 -6.86 -3.86 -8.17
N ILE A 115 -6.76 -5.19 -8.11
CA ILE A 115 -7.57 -6.13 -8.91
C ILE A 115 -9.09 -5.88 -8.81
N HIS A 116 -9.54 -5.32 -7.68
CA HIS A 116 -10.92 -4.92 -7.44
C HIS A 116 -11.43 -3.73 -8.29
N ARG A 117 -10.54 -3.04 -9.02
CA ARG A 117 -10.88 -1.92 -9.93
C ARG A 117 -10.92 -2.35 -11.40
N MET A 118 -10.80 -3.65 -11.69
CA MET A 118 -10.96 -4.16 -13.04
C MET A 118 -12.36 -3.89 -13.57
N ALA A 119 -12.48 -3.64 -14.88
CA ALA A 119 -13.78 -3.59 -15.51
C ALA A 119 -14.44 -4.98 -15.49
N ARG A 120 -15.75 -5.03 -15.24
CA ARG A 120 -16.51 -6.28 -15.15
C ARG A 120 -16.28 -7.26 -16.31
N PRO A 121 -16.21 -6.83 -17.60
CA PRO A 121 -15.90 -7.77 -18.69
C PRO A 121 -14.52 -8.42 -18.58
N ALA A 122 -13.51 -7.71 -18.07
CA ALA A 122 -12.18 -8.28 -17.83
C ALA A 122 -12.21 -9.22 -16.62
N GLU A 123 -13.00 -8.92 -15.60
CA GLU A 123 -13.20 -9.79 -14.42
C GLU A 123 -13.80 -11.15 -14.80
N GLU A 124 -14.86 -11.15 -15.61
CA GLU A 124 -15.53 -12.37 -16.09
C GLU A 124 -14.58 -13.24 -16.93
N MET A 125 -13.73 -12.62 -17.74
CA MET A 125 -12.69 -13.33 -18.51
C MET A 125 -11.59 -13.88 -17.60
N LEU A 126 -11.14 -13.11 -16.60
CA LEU A 126 -10.12 -13.56 -15.65
C LEU A 126 -10.59 -14.80 -14.88
N TYR A 127 -11.85 -14.81 -14.48
CA TYR A 127 -12.49 -15.95 -13.83
C TYR A 127 -12.37 -17.22 -14.68
N LEU A 128 -12.71 -17.17 -15.97
CA LEU A 128 -12.60 -18.32 -16.89
C LEU A 128 -11.14 -18.74 -17.09
N ALA A 129 -10.24 -17.77 -17.22
CA ALA A 129 -8.81 -18.02 -17.37
C ALA A 129 -8.19 -18.75 -16.17
N MET A 130 -8.65 -18.46 -14.96
CA MET A 130 -8.18 -19.10 -13.72
C MET A 130 -8.72 -20.53 -13.54
N GLU A 131 -9.91 -20.82 -14.06
CA GLU A 131 -10.56 -22.13 -13.89
C GLU A 131 -10.08 -23.15 -14.91
N ASP A 132 -10.12 -22.77 -16.20
CA ASP A 132 -9.93 -23.71 -17.30
C ASP A 132 -8.64 -23.47 -18.09
N PHE A 133 -7.87 -22.43 -17.76
CA PHE A 133 -6.76 -21.95 -18.59
C PHE A 133 -7.17 -21.75 -20.05
N ARG A 134 -8.39 -21.26 -20.27
CA ARG A 134 -8.96 -21.01 -21.58
C ARG A 134 -9.92 -19.83 -21.53
N VAL A 135 -9.93 -19.04 -22.59
CA VAL A 135 -10.88 -17.93 -22.77
C VAL A 135 -11.39 -17.91 -24.20
N ASP A 136 -12.61 -17.43 -24.39
CA ASP A 136 -13.16 -17.20 -25.73
C ASP A 136 -13.04 -15.72 -26.08
N ILE A 137 -12.36 -15.41 -27.19
CA ILE A 137 -12.22 -14.06 -27.72
C ILE A 137 -13.27 -13.85 -28.82
N VAL A 138 -14.15 -12.87 -28.63
CA VAL A 138 -15.14 -12.50 -29.64
C VAL A 138 -14.48 -11.63 -30.71
N VAL A 139 -14.48 -12.11 -31.95
CA VAL A 139 -13.96 -11.40 -33.12
C VAL A 139 -15.13 -10.99 -34.02
N GLY A 140 -15.14 -9.72 -34.43
CA GLY A 140 -16.22 -9.14 -35.25
C GLY A 140 -17.24 -8.32 -34.45
N LYS A 141 -18.29 -7.83 -35.12
CA LYS A 141 -19.37 -7.03 -34.52
C LYS A 141 -20.74 -7.52 -34.98
N GLY A 142 -21.73 -7.49 -34.09
CA GLY A 142 -23.13 -7.80 -34.40
C GLY A 142 -23.39 -9.31 -34.61
N PRO A 143 -24.43 -9.68 -35.36
CA PRO A 143 -24.85 -11.08 -35.57
C PRO A 143 -23.80 -11.98 -36.24
N GLY A 144 -22.77 -11.40 -36.85
CA GLY A 144 -21.66 -12.13 -37.48
C GLY A 144 -20.42 -12.27 -36.59
N ALA A 145 -20.50 -11.88 -35.32
CA ALA A 145 -19.38 -12.06 -34.39
C ALA A 145 -19.17 -13.55 -34.08
N THR A 146 -17.92 -14.00 -34.11
CA THR A 146 -17.55 -15.39 -33.82
C THR A 146 -16.67 -15.44 -32.57
N ALA A 147 -16.92 -16.41 -31.70
CA ALA A 147 -16.07 -16.69 -30.54
C ALA A 147 -14.95 -17.63 -30.96
N ILE A 148 -13.70 -17.21 -30.78
CA ILE A 148 -12.52 -18.01 -31.05
C ILE A 148 -11.93 -18.44 -29.70
N PRO A 149 -11.86 -19.75 -29.41
CA PRO A 149 -11.24 -20.22 -28.18
C PRO A 149 -9.74 -20.01 -28.23
N LEU A 150 -9.19 -19.55 -27.11
CA LEU A 150 -7.78 -19.35 -26.88
C LEU A 150 -7.36 -20.16 -25.64
N ASP A 151 -6.45 -21.09 -25.84
CA ASP A 151 -5.78 -21.81 -24.76
C ASP A 151 -4.72 -20.89 -24.12
N ILE A 152 -4.68 -20.87 -22.79
CA ILE A 152 -3.76 -20.06 -21.99
C ILE A 152 -2.75 -21.01 -21.35
N ALA A 153 -1.47 -20.59 -21.33
CA ALA A 153 -0.46 -21.34 -20.61
C ALA A 153 -0.78 -21.35 -19.10
N PRO A 154 -0.60 -22.49 -18.39
CA PRO A 154 -0.77 -22.53 -16.94
C PRO A 154 0.10 -21.46 -16.28
N PHE A 155 -0.50 -20.60 -15.46
CA PHE A 155 0.16 -19.43 -14.87
C PHE A 155 -0.26 -19.27 -13.40
N THR A 156 0.46 -18.45 -12.65
CA THR A 156 0.05 -18.07 -11.28
C THR A 156 -0.40 -16.61 -11.26
N LEU A 157 -1.71 -16.40 -11.08
CA LEU A 157 -2.24 -15.08 -10.75
C LEU A 157 -1.88 -14.68 -9.33
N VAL A 158 -1.38 -13.46 -9.18
CA VAL A 158 -1.19 -12.79 -7.89
C VAL A 158 -2.01 -11.49 -7.90
N GLY A 159 -3.13 -11.46 -7.17
CA GLY A 159 -3.98 -10.28 -7.05
C GLY A 159 -3.63 -9.47 -5.80
N ALA A 160 -3.62 -8.14 -5.89
CA ALA A 160 -3.53 -7.26 -4.73
C ALA A 160 -4.74 -6.32 -4.60
N THR A 161 -5.22 -6.15 -3.38
CA THR A 161 -6.35 -5.26 -3.06
C THR A 161 -6.17 -4.63 -1.68
N THR A 162 -6.93 -3.57 -1.40
CA THR A 162 -7.02 -2.99 -0.05
C THR A 162 -7.85 -3.88 0.87
N ARG A 163 -8.91 -4.50 0.35
CA ARG A 163 -9.82 -5.39 1.08
C ARG A 163 -10.27 -6.55 0.19
N ALA A 164 -10.15 -7.79 0.68
CA ALA A 164 -10.58 -8.98 -0.05
C ALA A 164 -12.09 -8.98 -0.37
N GLY A 165 -12.91 -8.36 0.50
CA GLY A 165 -14.36 -8.25 0.30
C GLY A 165 -14.80 -7.34 -0.85
N LEU A 166 -13.88 -6.61 -1.48
CA LEU A 166 -14.18 -5.82 -2.68
C LEU A 166 -14.25 -6.68 -3.95
N LEU A 167 -13.68 -7.89 -3.93
CA LEU A 167 -13.78 -8.80 -5.05
C LEU A 167 -15.11 -9.57 -4.99
N PRO A 168 -15.77 -9.79 -6.14
CA PRO A 168 -16.90 -10.70 -6.22
C PRO A 168 -16.52 -12.11 -5.77
N ALA A 169 -17.45 -12.80 -5.10
CA ALA A 169 -17.22 -14.12 -4.55
C ALA A 169 -16.69 -15.14 -5.59
N PRO A 170 -17.21 -15.21 -6.83
CA PRO A 170 -16.71 -16.15 -7.83
C PRO A 170 -15.21 -15.98 -8.14
N LEU A 171 -14.72 -14.74 -8.24
CA LEU A 171 -13.29 -14.48 -8.46
C LEU A 171 -12.48 -14.75 -7.19
N ARG A 172 -12.98 -14.31 -6.03
CA ARG A 172 -12.29 -14.47 -4.75
C ARG A 172 -12.08 -15.94 -4.39
N ASP A 173 -13.06 -16.79 -4.64
CA ASP A 173 -13.04 -18.20 -4.24
C ASP A 173 -12.11 -19.04 -5.14
N ARG A 174 -11.58 -18.47 -6.23
CA ARG A 174 -10.58 -19.11 -7.10
C ARG A 174 -9.14 -18.88 -6.63
N PHE A 175 -8.92 -18.05 -5.62
CA PHE A 175 -7.61 -17.91 -5.00
C PHE A 175 -7.40 -19.01 -3.96
N GLY A 176 -6.51 -19.97 -4.26
CA GLY A 176 -6.19 -21.06 -3.33
C GLY A 176 -5.38 -20.60 -2.11
N PHE A 177 -4.77 -19.42 -2.16
CA PHE A 177 -4.15 -18.79 -1.00
C PHE A 177 -4.56 -17.31 -0.89
N THR A 178 -5.08 -16.92 0.29
CA THR A 178 -5.38 -15.53 0.62
C THR A 178 -4.51 -15.06 1.79
N ALA A 179 -3.67 -14.07 1.53
CA ALA A 179 -2.86 -13.38 2.51
C ALA A 179 -3.54 -12.09 2.99
N HIS A 180 -3.70 -11.97 4.31
CA HIS A 180 -4.07 -10.72 4.97
C HIS A 180 -2.80 -10.07 5.51
N MET A 181 -2.50 -8.88 5.00
CA MET A 181 -1.32 -8.09 5.36
C MET A 181 -1.72 -7.12 6.46
N ASP A 182 -1.17 -7.31 7.65
CA ASP A 182 -1.41 -6.45 8.80
C ASP A 182 -0.37 -5.32 8.89
N PHE A 183 -0.61 -4.35 9.78
CA PHE A 183 0.42 -3.36 10.08
C PHE A 183 1.59 -4.01 10.80
N TYR A 184 2.75 -3.44 10.57
CA TYR A 184 3.98 -3.89 11.18
C TYR A 184 4.07 -3.31 12.58
N GLU A 185 4.51 -4.15 13.51
CA GLU A 185 4.87 -3.70 14.84
C GLU A 185 6.14 -2.83 14.79
N VAL A 186 6.32 -1.99 15.81
CA VAL A 186 7.48 -1.06 15.88
C VAL A 186 8.80 -1.84 15.76
N GLY A 187 8.94 -2.96 16.47
CA GLY A 187 10.14 -3.80 16.39
C GLY A 187 10.37 -4.46 15.02
N GLU A 188 9.31 -4.74 14.26
CA GLU A 188 9.44 -5.22 12.88
C GLU A 188 9.90 -4.09 11.95
N LEU A 189 9.41 -2.87 12.17
CA LEU A 189 9.84 -1.70 11.42
C LEU A 189 11.29 -1.30 11.73
N GLU A 190 11.74 -1.43 12.97
CA GLU A 190 13.14 -1.26 13.33
C GLU A 190 14.04 -2.21 12.53
N GLN A 191 13.66 -3.49 12.41
CA GLN A 191 14.39 -4.45 11.57
C GLN A 191 14.43 -4.03 10.10
N VAL A 192 13.31 -3.54 9.55
CA VAL A 192 13.25 -2.99 8.19
C VAL A 192 14.24 -1.83 8.06
N LEU A 193 14.24 -0.91 9.03
CA LEU A 193 15.10 0.26 9.04
C LEU A 193 16.59 -0.11 9.14
N TYR A 194 16.98 -1.08 9.99
CA TYR A 194 18.37 -1.54 10.08
C TYR A 194 18.86 -2.17 8.77
N ARG A 195 18.01 -2.94 8.08
CA ARG A 195 18.35 -3.48 6.76
C ARG A 195 18.54 -2.34 5.76
N SER A 196 17.60 -1.40 5.70
CA SER A 196 17.68 -0.28 4.77
C SER A 196 18.85 0.65 5.06
N ALA A 197 19.16 0.93 6.33
CA ALA A 197 20.28 1.75 6.74
C ALA A 197 21.62 1.15 6.28
N ARG A 198 21.79 -0.18 6.41
CA ARG A 198 22.96 -0.89 5.89
C ARG A 198 23.11 -0.76 4.37
N LEU A 199 22.00 -0.88 3.63
CA LEU A 199 22.02 -0.73 2.16
C LEU A 199 22.31 0.72 1.73
N LEU A 200 21.92 1.70 2.55
CA LEU A 200 22.17 3.12 2.30
C LEU A 200 23.52 3.60 2.84
N GLY A 201 24.25 2.77 3.59
CA GLY A 201 25.53 3.11 4.19
C GLY A 201 25.45 4.14 5.32
N VAL A 202 24.31 4.23 6.04
CA VAL A 202 24.10 5.21 7.12
C VAL A 202 24.13 4.54 8.50
N GLY A 203 24.76 5.21 9.49
CA GLY A 203 24.75 4.76 10.87
C GLY A 203 23.38 4.99 11.51
N LEU A 204 22.71 3.92 11.94
CA LEU A 204 21.38 3.99 12.58
C LEU A 204 21.40 3.22 13.91
N PRO A 205 21.76 3.89 15.03
CA PRO A 205 21.60 3.35 16.38
C PRO A 205 20.14 3.05 16.75
N ASP A 206 19.94 2.25 17.79
CA ASP A 206 18.62 1.74 18.19
C ASP A 206 17.60 2.83 18.53
N ASP A 207 18.06 3.90 19.20
CA ASP A 207 17.20 5.02 19.61
C ASP A 207 16.68 5.84 18.42
N GLY A 208 17.50 6.01 17.38
CA GLY A 208 17.12 6.63 16.12
C GLY A 208 16.19 5.74 15.28
N ALA A 209 16.48 4.44 15.21
CA ALA A 209 15.60 3.47 14.55
C ALA A 209 14.21 3.46 15.19
N HIS A 210 14.15 3.41 16.53
CA HIS A 210 12.92 3.45 17.29
C HIS A 210 12.11 4.72 17.00
N GLU A 211 12.78 5.89 16.98
CA GLU A 211 12.12 7.18 16.73
C GLU A 211 11.51 7.28 15.32
N ILE A 212 12.17 6.70 14.31
CA ILE A 212 11.61 6.61 12.96
C ILE A 212 10.46 5.59 12.92
N ALA A 213 10.67 4.40 13.49
CA ALA A 213 9.72 3.30 13.45
C ALA A 213 8.36 3.67 14.06
N ARG A 214 8.35 4.29 15.24
CA ARG A 214 7.12 4.73 15.92
C ARG A 214 6.31 5.76 15.11
N ARG A 215 6.97 6.58 14.28
CA ARG A 215 6.33 7.59 13.41
C ARG A 215 6.00 7.06 12.00
N SER A 216 6.22 5.76 11.74
CA SER A 216 6.07 5.17 10.40
C SER A 216 4.71 4.52 10.12
N ARG A 217 3.73 4.72 11.02
CA ARG A 217 2.33 4.28 10.85
C ARG A 217 2.14 2.78 10.62
N GLY A 218 3.08 1.96 11.10
CA GLY A 218 3.06 0.51 10.88
C GLY A 218 3.35 0.10 9.43
N THR A 219 3.96 0.97 8.60
CA THR A 219 4.19 0.69 7.18
C THR A 219 5.67 0.77 6.76
N PRO A 220 6.22 -0.30 6.15
CA PRO A 220 7.59 -0.30 5.64
C PRO A 220 7.88 0.80 4.61
N ARG A 221 6.90 1.12 3.75
CA ARG A 221 7.05 2.20 2.75
C ARG A 221 7.29 3.56 3.41
N ILE A 222 6.53 3.89 4.45
CA ILE A 222 6.73 5.16 5.18
C ILE A 222 8.04 5.10 5.95
N ALA A 223 8.35 3.99 6.62
CA ALA A 223 9.62 3.83 7.34
C ALA A 223 10.84 4.10 6.46
N ASN A 224 10.92 3.46 5.29
CA ASN A 224 12.02 3.68 4.36
C ASN A 224 12.06 5.10 3.79
N ARG A 225 10.89 5.71 3.52
CA ARG A 225 10.81 7.11 3.08
C ARG A 225 11.32 8.07 4.16
N LEU A 226 10.93 7.84 5.41
CA LEU A 226 11.39 8.64 6.54
C LEU A 226 12.88 8.47 6.78
N LEU A 227 13.41 7.24 6.74
CA LEU A 227 14.83 6.99 6.86
C LEU A 227 15.66 7.76 5.84
N ARG A 228 15.24 7.79 4.57
CA ARG A 228 15.92 8.58 3.53
C ARG A 228 15.96 10.06 3.88
N ARG A 229 14.82 10.65 4.25
CA ARG A 229 14.73 12.05 4.65
C ARG A 229 15.59 12.39 5.86
N VAL A 230 15.62 11.49 6.84
CA VAL A 230 16.43 11.66 8.05
C VAL A 230 17.93 11.51 7.74
N ARG A 231 18.31 10.60 6.83
CA ARG A 231 19.68 10.50 6.31
C ARG A 231 20.09 11.80 5.63
N ASP A 232 19.28 12.31 4.70
CA ASP A 232 19.61 13.54 3.96
C ASP A 232 19.76 14.74 4.93
N PHE A 233 18.96 14.78 6.01
CA PHE A 233 19.15 15.75 7.09
C PHE A 233 20.46 15.53 7.85
N ALA A 234 20.78 14.29 8.22
CA ALA A 234 21.99 13.93 8.97
C ALA A 234 23.26 14.22 8.17
N ASP A 235 23.25 14.00 6.85
CA ASP A 235 24.40 14.27 5.97
C ASP A 235 24.71 15.78 5.87
N VAL A 236 23.68 16.63 5.98
CA VAL A 236 23.84 18.09 5.87
C VAL A 236 24.08 18.75 7.24
N ARG A 237 23.49 18.22 8.31
CA ARG A 237 23.41 18.89 9.62
C ARG A 237 24.01 18.12 10.79
N ALA A 238 24.60 16.95 10.54
CA ALA A 238 25.20 16.09 11.56
C ALA A 238 26.39 15.30 10.98
N ASP A 239 26.91 14.36 11.76
CA ASP A 239 28.07 13.52 11.39
C ASP A 239 27.65 12.19 10.71
N GLY A 240 26.54 12.18 9.97
CA GLY A 240 26.05 10.98 9.25
C GLY A 240 25.52 9.83 10.13
N VAL A 241 25.32 10.07 11.43
CA VAL A 241 24.74 9.10 12.38
C VAL A 241 23.36 9.57 12.83
N ILE A 242 22.35 8.72 12.65
CA ILE A 242 20.94 9.00 12.94
C ILE A 242 20.60 8.52 14.36
N ASN A 243 20.93 9.30 15.38
CA ASN A 243 20.43 9.07 16.75
C ASN A 243 19.00 9.63 16.93
N ARG A 244 18.42 9.48 18.13
CA ARG A 244 17.06 9.97 18.42
C ARG A 244 16.88 11.46 18.20
N GLU A 245 17.84 12.29 18.59
CA GLU A 245 17.74 13.75 18.48
C GLU A 245 17.74 14.20 17.01
N ILE A 246 18.63 13.63 16.20
CA ILE A 246 18.70 13.89 14.75
C ILE A 246 17.43 13.40 14.06
N ALA A 247 16.97 12.18 14.37
CA ALA A 247 15.73 11.64 13.83
C ALA A 247 14.53 12.54 14.17
N ALA A 248 14.38 12.93 15.44
CA ALA A 248 13.28 13.80 15.86
C ALA A 248 13.34 15.18 15.21
N ALA A 249 14.52 15.80 15.13
CA ALA A 249 14.70 17.11 14.49
C ALA A 249 14.35 17.07 12.99
N ALA A 250 14.82 16.03 12.29
CA ALA A 250 14.51 15.82 10.88
C ALA A 250 13.00 15.58 10.66
N LEU A 251 12.39 14.70 11.43
CA LEU A 251 10.97 14.37 11.30
C LEU A 251 10.08 15.58 11.61
N ASN A 252 10.45 16.41 12.60
CA ASN A 252 9.76 17.66 12.88
C ASN A 252 9.90 18.66 11.72
N LEU A 253 11.09 18.77 11.10
CA LEU A 253 11.30 19.61 9.92
C LEU A 253 10.43 19.16 8.74
N TYR A 254 10.32 17.84 8.53
CA TYR A 254 9.44 17.25 7.51
C TYR A 254 8.00 17.11 7.96
N GLU A 255 7.60 17.82 9.02
CA GLU A 255 6.20 17.97 9.38
C GLU A 255 5.53 16.63 9.75
N VAL A 256 6.26 15.74 10.39
CA VAL A 256 5.78 14.47 10.96
C VAL A 256 5.79 14.57 12.48
N ASP A 257 4.62 14.53 13.12
CA ASP A 257 4.54 14.65 14.58
C ASP A 257 4.92 13.37 15.34
N ALA A 258 4.83 13.40 16.66
CA ALA A 258 5.24 12.29 17.53
C ALA A 258 4.40 11.01 17.35
N GLU A 259 3.17 11.14 16.83
CA GLU A 259 2.26 10.02 16.52
C GLU A 259 2.36 9.60 15.04
N GLY A 260 3.23 10.25 14.27
CA GLY A 260 3.46 9.97 12.85
C GLY A 260 2.49 10.68 11.90
N LEU A 261 1.65 11.61 12.37
CA LEU A 261 0.76 12.38 11.51
C LEU A 261 1.58 13.37 10.66
N ASP A 262 1.37 13.36 9.34
CA ASP A 262 2.05 14.29 8.44
C ASP A 262 1.31 15.63 8.31
N ARG A 263 1.80 16.48 7.40
CA ARG A 263 1.17 17.75 7.05
C ARG A 263 -0.30 17.61 6.64
N LEU A 264 -0.64 16.61 5.81
CA LEU A 264 -2.00 16.42 5.31
C LEU A 264 -2.92 15.93 6.43
N ASP A 265 -2.48 14.94 7.21
CA ASP A 265 -3.25 14.43 8.35
C ASP A 265 -3.61 15.57 9.33
N ARG A 266 -2.62 16.38 9.67
CA ARG A 266 -2.78 17.53 10.58
C ARG A 266 -3.61 18.65 9.97
N ALA A 267 -3.51 18.87 8.65
CA ALA A 267 -4.38 19.81 7.94
C ALA A 267 -5.84 19.35 7.95
N VAL A 268 -6.10 18.05 7.71
CA VAL A 268 -7.43 17.45 7.75
C VAL A 268 -8.03 17.55 9.16
N LEU A 269 -7.32 17.10 10.20
CA LEU A 269 -7.76 17.22 11.59
C LEU A 269 -7.96 18.68 12.00
N GLY A 270 -7.01 19.55 11.63
CA GLY A 270 -7.08 20.98 11.92
C GLY A 270 -8.29 21.65 11.26
N ALA A 271 -8.59 21.33 10.00
CA ALA A 271 -9.79 21.82 9.33
C ALA A 271 -11.06 21.28 10.01
N LEU A 272 -11.12 19.98 10.29
CA LEU A 272 -12.26 19.35 10.92
C LEU A 272 -12.59 19.96 12.29
N LEU A 273 -11.57 20.19 13.13
CA LEU A 273 -11.71 20.72 14.48
C LEU A 273 -11.90 22.25 14.48
N LYS A 274 -11.02 23.00 13.81
CA LYS A 274 -10.99 24.47 13.90
C LYS A 274 -11.99 25.17 12.98
N LYS A 275 -12.28 24.60 11.79
CA LYS A 275 -13.19 25.22 10.81
C LYS A 275 -14.61 24.67 10.90
N PHE A 276 -14.75 23.39 11.23
CA PHE A 276 -16.05 22.71 11.23
C PHE A 276 -16.52 22.24 12.62
N GLY A 277 -15.83 22.64 13.70
CA GLY A 277 -16.24 22.36 15.07
C GLY A 277 -16.32 20.87 15.42
N GLY A 278 -15.55 20.03 14.73
CA GLY A 278 -15.58 18.57 14.89
C GLY A 278 -16.50 17.83 13.91
N GLY A 279 -17.21 18.51 13.01
CA GLY A 279 -18.08 17.90 12.01
C GLY A 279 -19.54 17.70 12.48
N PRO A 280 -20.38 16.97 11.73
CA PRO A 280 -20.06 16.21 10.52
C PRO A 280 -19.80 17.07 9.28
N VAL A 281 -18.81 16.70 8.47
CA VAL A 281 -18.48 17.37 7.20
C VAL A 281 -18.35 16.37 6.04
N GLY A 282 -18.85 16.73 4.85
CA GLY A 282 -18.69 15.91 3.64
C GLY A 282 -17.24 15.87 3.15
N LEU A 283 -16.84 14.78 2.47
CA LEU A 283 -15.47 14.61 1.94
C LEU A 283 -15.05 15.77 1.05
N SER A 284 -15.90 16.14 0.09
CA SER A 284 -15.60 17.19 -0.88
C SER A 284 -15.37 18.53 -0.20
N THR A 285 -16.19 18.87 0.81
CA THR A 285 -16.02 20.11 1.59
C THR A 285 -14.73 20.10 2.40
N LEU A 286 -14.41 18.96 3.03
CA LEU A 286 -13.18 18.81 3.80
C LEU A 286 -11.94 18.91 2.91
N ALA A 287 -11.97 18.26 1.76
CA ALA A 287 -10.90 18.28 0.76
C ALA A 287 -10.63 19.70 0.23
N VAL A 288 -11.68 20.44 -0.12
CA VAL A 288 -11.56 21.87 -0.50
C VAL A 288 -10.96 22.71 0.63
N ALA A 289 -11.33 22.45 1.89
CA ALA A 289 -10.83 23.21 3.03
C ALA A 289 -9.34 23.00 3.32
N VAL A 290 -8.74 21.92 2.82
CA VAL A 290 -7.30 21.61 2.93
C VAL A 290 -6.55 21.76 1.60
N GLY A 291 -7.26 22.07 0.50
CA GLY A 291 -6.66 22.30 -0.83
C GLY A 291 -6.25 21.01 -1.55
N GLU A 292 -6.96 19.91 -1.33
CA GLU A 292 -6.64 18.60 -1.88
C GLU A 292 -7.83 18.01 -2.65
N GLU A 293 -7.57 16.98 -3.46
CA GLU A 293 -8.63 16.21 -4.09
C GLU A 293 -9.36 15.31 -3.07
N PRO A 294 -10.68 15.06 -3.23
CA PRO A 294 -11.43 14.14 -2.37
C PRO A 294 -10.79 12.76 -2.24
N GLU A 295 -10.33 12.19 -3.36
CA GLU A 295 -9.68 10.87 -3.39
C GLU A 295 -8.37 10.87 -2.60
N THR A 296 -7.56 11.94 -2.67
CA THR A 296 -6.33 12.07 -1.87
C THR A 296 -6.64 12.04 -0.38
N VAL A 297 -7.64 12.79 0.08
CA VAL A 297 -8.03 12.77 1.51
C VAL A 297 -8.53 11.40 1.95
N GLU A 298 -9.38 10.76 1.13
CA GLU A 298 -9.97 9.46 1.43
C GLU A 298 -8.95 8.30 1.42
N VAL A 299 -7.99 8.32 0.49
CA VAL A 299 -7.04 7.22 0.29
C VAL A 299 -5.76 7.41 1.10
N VAL A 300 -5.32 8.66 1.33
CA VAL A 300 -4.03 8.96 1.99
C VAL A 300 -4.18 9.26 3.47
N ALA A 301 -5.10 10.16 3.84
CA ALA A 301 -5.20 10.67 5.22
C ALA A 301 -6.18 9.86 6.08
N GLU A 302 -7.42 9.67 5.61
CA GLU A 302 -8.47 9.00 6.39
C GLU A 302 -8.08 7.62 6.94
N PRO A 303 -7.39 6.72 6.21
CA PRO A 303 -7.14 5.38 6.71
C PRO A 303 -6.28 5.36 7.98
N PHE A 304 -5.35 6.30 8.13
CA PHE A 304 -4.52 6.42 9.32
C PHE A 304 -5.26 7.16 10.44
N LEU A 305 -5.94 8.27 10.12
CA LEU A 305 -6.73 9.03 11.09
C LEU A 305 -7.85 8.21 11.73
N VAL A 306 -8.52 7.36 10.94
CA VAL A 306 -9.56 6.44 11.43
C VAL A 306 -8.96 5.37 12.32
N ARG A 307 -7.79 4.81 11.95
CA ARG A 307 -7.14 3.78 12.77
C ARG A 307 -6.65 4.32 14.10
N GLN A 308 -6.07 5.53 14.10
CA GLN A 308 -5.69 6.23 15.33
C GLN A 308 -6.90 6.66 16.16
N GLY A 309 -8.13 6.40 15.67
CA GLY A 309 -9.36 6.76 16.36
C GLY A 309 -9.55 8.26 16.46
N LEU A 310 -8.90 9.08 15.61
CA LEU A 310 -8.99 10.53 15.58
C LEU A 310 -10.13 11.02 14.67
N LEU A 311 -10.50 10.19 13.67
CA LEU A 311 -11.58 10.48 12.74
C LEU A 311 -12.56 9.32 12.69
N ALA A 312 -13.85 9.62 12.65
CA ALA A 312 -14.90 8.64 12.40
C ALA A 312 -15.71 9.03 11.15
N ARG A 313 -16.19 8.00 10.44
CA ARG A 313 -17.07 8.14 9.27
C ARG A 313 -18.49 7.86 9.69
N THR A 314 -19.39 8.79 9.40
CA THR A 314 -20.83 8.66 9.64
C THR A 314 -21.58 8.82 8.31
N PRO A 315 -22.85 8.40 8.22
CA PRO A 315 -23.68 8.68 7.03
C PRO A 315 -23.80 10.18 6.71
N ARG A 316 -23.62 11.06 7.69
CA ARG A 316 -23.70 12.52 7.55
C ARG A 316 -22.37 13.17 7.17
N GLY A 317 -21.27 12.43 7.21
CA GLY A 317 -19.93 12.97 6.98
C GLY A 317 -18.89 12.49 8.00
N ARG A 318 -17.71 13.10 7.93
CA ARG A 318 -16.57 12.84 8.81
C ARG A 318 -16.73 13.64 10.09
N VAL A 319 -16.43 13.02 11.22
CA VAL A 319 -16.47 13.64 12.55
C VAL A 319 -15.14 13.42 13.27
N ALA A 320 -14.71 14.42 14.04
CA ALA A 320 -13.57 14.29 14.94
C ALA A 320 -14.02 13.58 16.21
N THR A 321 -13.20 12.65 16.68
CA THR A 321 -13.45 11.98 17.96
C THR A 321 -12.91 12.79 19.13
N ALA A 322 -13.29 12.44 20.36
CA ALA A 322 -12.72 13.04 21.57
C ALA A 322 -11.18 12.99 21.61
N ALA A 323 -10.58 11.91 21.08
CA ALA A 323 -9.13 11.75 20.99
C ALA A 323 -8.48 12.81 20.08
N ALA A 324 -9.14 13.20 18.98
CA ALA A 324 -8.61 14.24 18.08
C ALA A 324 -8.55 15.63 18.71
N TRP A 325 -9.55 15.98 19.53
CA TRP A 325 -9.51 17.23 20.31
C TRP A 325 -8.31 17.23 21.24
N THR A 326 -8.16 16.15 22.02
CA THR A 326 -7.06 15.98 22.98
C THR A 326 -5.70 16.02 22.28
N HIS A 327 -5.57 15.39 21.11
CA HIS A 327 -4.36 15.40 20.29
C HIS A 327 -3.91 16.81 19.90
N LEU A 328 -4.84 17.70 19.57
CA LEU A 328 -4.55 19.11 19.28
C LEU A 328 -4.49 20.00 20.54
N GLY A 329 -4.50 19.42 21.74
CA GLY A 329 -4.49 20.15 23.00
C GLY A 329 -5.78 20.93 23.27
N MET A 330 -6.91 20.48 22.72
CA MET A 330 -8.22 21.10 22.87
C MET A 330 -9.12 20.26 23.78
N THR A 331 -10.06 20.90 24.47
CA THR A 331 -11.08 20.21 25.26
C THR A 331 -12.18 19.65 24.33
N PRO A 332 -12.47 18.34 24.36
CA PRO A 332 -13.56 17.78 23.58
C PRO A 332 -14.92 18.31 24.08
N PRO A 333 -15.87 18.61 23.18
CA PRO A 333 -17.22 18.94 23.58
C PRO A 333 -17.92 17.71 24.21
N PRO A 334 -18.93 17.90 25.09
CA PRO A 334 -19.59 16.79 25.80
C PRO A 334 -20.24 15.75 24.88
N ASP A 335 -20.64 16.15 23.68
CA ASP A 335 -21.25 15.32 22.65
C ASP A 335 -20.24 14.84 21.59
N ALA A 336 -18.94 14.99 21.84
CA ALA A 336 -17.90 14.50 20.93
C ALA A 336 -18.05 13.00 20.66
N PHE A 337 -17.81 12.62 19.41
CA PHE A 337 -17.92 11.22 19.01
C PHE A 337 -16.92 10.36 19.80
N GLY A 338 -17.43 9.35 20.52
CA GLY A 338 -16.62 8.47 21.37
C GLY A 338 -16.23 9.04 22.73
N ALA A 339 -16.80 10.18 23.16
CA ALA A 339 -16.71 10.60 24.56
C ALA A 339 -17.43 9.58 25.48
N PRO A 340 -16.90 9.28 26.68
CA PRO A 340 -17.63 8.47 27.64
C PRO A 340 -18.99 9.12 27.94
N LEU A 341 -20.06 8.38 27.70
CA LEU A 341 -21.41 8.78 28.09
C LEU A 341 -21.48 8.64 29.62
N PHE A 342 -21.42 9.77 30.32
CA PHE A 342 -21.53 9.94 31.77
C PHE A 342 -20.24 9.63 32.58
N ASP A 343 -19.74 10.65 33.28
CA ASP A 343 -19.19 10.53 34.64
C ASP A 343 -20.34 10.74 35.64
#